data_AF-A0A9X2XIY1-F1
#
_entry.id   AF-A0A9X2XIY1-F1
#
_cell.length_a   1.000
_cell.length_b   1.000
_cell.length_c   1.000
_cell.angle_alpha   90.00
_cell.angle_beta   90.00
_cell.angle_gamma   90.00
#
_symmetry.space_group_name_H-M   'P 1'
#
loop_
_entity.id
_entity.type
_entity.pdbx_description
1 polymer ?
#
loop_
_entity_poly.entity_id
_entity_poly.type
_entity_poly.pdbx_seq_one_letter_code
_entity_poly.pdbx_strand_id
1 'polypeptide(L)'
;MDDIEIFISGLSSKEDQSYIDRAREYLSGLNKDELKEFLKKHRHVERFNANAEKAAKEQPIQWSAVSKMTNETGVLIYIYNTTRENFSLTKASWDSSQLPLKEFDLGAGDYTSFILRDDRLRRISNAKSIFRSSKIKHEFTYKSAERAFTFSTEAQLYLRYEPLAFGNTTTVSRQYNTRSTGKTELLCSTELTQRQNASPYSYAMKIVIREAN
;
A
#
# COMPACT_ATOMS: atom_id res chain seq x y z
N MET A 1 8.48 -35.76 13.58
CA MET A 1 9.55 -35.15 12.76
C MET A 1 10.03 -33.93 13.50
N ASP A 2 11.35 -33.74 13.58
CA ASP A 2 11.96 -32.58 14.23
C ASP A 2 11.60 -31.30 13.44
N ASP A 3 11.14 -30.25 14.12
CA ASP A 3 10.76 -28.96 13.50
C ASP A 3 11.93 -28.35 12.72
N ILE A 4 13.17 -28.63 13.17
CA ILE A 4 14.41 -28.24 12.49
C ILE A 4 14.53 -28.95 11.14
N GLU A 5 14.34 -30.27 11.09
CA GLU A 5 14.49 -31.03 9.84
C GLU A 5 13.40 -30.69 8.82
N ILE A 6 12.18 -30.39 9.29
CA ILE A 6 11.11 -29.86 8.41
C ILE A 6 11.56 -28.54 7.79
N PHE A 7 12.09 -27.61 8.59
CA PHE A 7 12.60 -26.33 8.09
C PHE A 7 13.76 -26.50 7.10
N ILE A 8 14.75 -27.30 7.47
CA ILE A 8 15.95 -27.54 6.66
C ILE A 8 15.59 -28.19 5.31
N SER A 9 14.66 -29.15 5.30
CA SER A 9 14.21 -29.80 4.06
C SER A 9 13.64 -28.80 3.03
N GLY A 10 13.01 -27.71 3.50
CA GLY A 10 12.51 -26.63 2.65
C GLY A 10 13.64 -25.80 2.00
N LEU A 11 14.76 -25.62 2.71
CA LEU A 11 15.93 -24.87 2.24
C LEU A 11 16.81 -25.67 1.28
N SER A 12 16.85 -26.99 1.41
CA SER A 12 17.72 -27.87 0.59
C SER A 12 17.46 -27.81 -0.93
N SER A 13 16.35 -27.24 -1.36
CA SER A 13 16.06 -27.01 -2.78
C SER A 13 16.61 -25.70 -3.34
N LYS A 14 17.11 -24.80 -2.48
CA LYS A 14 17.44 -23.40 -2.83
C LYS A 14 18.84 -22.95 -2.40
N GLU A 15 19.44 -23.63 -1.43
CA GLU A 15 20.69 -23.20 -0.78
C GLU A 15 21.77 -24.29 -0.82
N ASP A 16 23.04 -23.88 -0.76
CA ASP A 16 24.17 -24.80 -0.75
C ASP A 16 24.29 -25.58 0.58
N GLN A 17 24.90 -26.77 0.52
CA GLN A 17 25.06 -27.66 1.68
C GLN A 17 25.75 -26.99 2.88
N SER A 18 26.75 -26.12 2.63
CA SER A 18 27.43 -25.36 3.68
C SER A 18 26.52 -24.38 4.43
N TYR A 19 25.50 -23.83 3.77
CA TYR A 19 24.51 -22.99 4.44
C TYR A 19 23.55 -23.83 5.29
N ILE A 20 23.10 -24.96 4.73
CA ILE A 20 22.22 -25.91 5.41
C ILE A 20 22.84 -26.43 6.70
N ASP A 21 24.12 -26.81 6.67
CA ASP A 21 24.80 -27.36 7.84
C ASP A 21 24.96 -26.29 8.95
N ARG A 22 25.31 -25.05 8.59
CA ARG A 22 25.36 -23.92 9.53
C ARG A 22 23.99 -23.58 10.12
N ALA A 23 22.94 -23.61 9.30
CA ALA A 23 21.58 -23.37 9.78
C ALA A 23 21.15 -24.47 10.76
N ARG A 24 21.45 -25.73 10.47
CA ARG A 24 21.14 -26.86 11.37
C ARG A 24 21.85 -26.73 12.71
N GLU A 25 23.15 -26.42 12.70
CA GLU A 25 23.94 -26.19 13.91
C GLU A 25 23.37 -25.04 14.76
N TYR A 26 23.09 -23.90 14.13
CA TYR A 26 22.49 -22.75 14.80
C TYR A 26 21.13 -23.08 15.44
N LEU A 27 20.22 -23.72 14.69
CA LEU A 27 18.88 -24.04 15.17
C LEU A 27 18.87 -25.07 16.29
N SER A 28 19.81 -26.03 16.25
CA SER A 28 19.96 -27.05 17.29
C SER A 28 20.46 -26.46 18.62
N GLY A 29 21.14 -25.31 18.57
CA GLY A 29 21.61 -24.57 19.74
C GLY A 29 20.55 -23.69 20.41
N LEU A 30 19.37 -23.50 19.79
CA LEU A 30 18.28 -22.70 20.35
C LEU A 30 17.47 -23.50 21.36
N ASN A 31 16.97 -22.80 22.40
CA ASN A 31 15.94 -23.41 23.25
C ASN A 31 14.60 -23.53 22.49
N LYS A 32 13.64 -24.27 23.06
CA LYS A 32 12.35 -24.54 22.39
C LYS A 32 11.55 -23.28 22.05
N ASP A 33 11.62 -22.24 22.87
CA ASP A 33 10.83 -21.01 22.67
C ASP A 33 11.51 -20.11 21.63
N GLU A 34 12.84 -20.02 21.67
CA GLU A 34 13.65 -19.34 20.65
C GLU A 34 13.48 -19.98 19.28
N LEU A 35 13.51 -21.31 19.21
CA LEU A 35 13.29 -22.05 17.96
C LEU A 35 11.89 -21.78 17.39
N LYS A 36 10.85 -21.82 18.24
CA LYS A 36 9.48 -21.50 17.81
C LYS A 36 9.36 -20.07 17.29
N GLU A 37 9.98 -19.11 17.97
CA GLU A 37 9.94 -17.70 17.57
C GLU A 37 10.72 -17.46 16.28
N PHE A 38 11.88 -18.11 16.11
CA PHE A 38 12.64 -18.09 14.87
C PHE A 38 11.80 -18.61 13.69
N LEU A 39 11.18 -19.79 13.85
CA LEU A 39 10.37 -20.41 12.80
C LEU A 39 9.14 -19.56 12.45
N LYS A 40 8.50 -18.93 13.45
CA LYS A 40 7.39 -17.99 13.22
C LYS A 40 7.86 -16.77 12.43
N LYS A 41 9.00 -16.18 12.82
CA LYS A 41 9.60 -15.03 12.10
C LYS A 41 9.90 -15.38 10.66
N HIS A 42 10.51 -16.55 10.42
CA HIS A 42 10.87 -16.98 9.08
C HIS A 42 9.65 -17.18 8.19
N ARG A 43 8.64 -17.93 8.67
CA ARG A 43 7.38 -18.15 7.92
C ARG A 43 6.67 -16.84 7.60
N HIS A 44 6.71 -15.88 8.52
CA HIS A 44 6.16 -14.54 8.30
C HIS A 44 6.87 -13.81 7.16
N VAL A 45 8.21 -13.82 7.16
CA VAL A 45 9.01 -13.20 6.10
C VAL A 45 8.78 -13.87 4.75
N GLU A 46 8.73 -15.20 4.70
CA GLU A 46 8.43 -15.95 3.47
C GLU A 46 7.05 -15.61 2.93
N ARG A 47 6.03 -15.59 3.80
CA ARG A 47 4.66 -15.20 3.42
C ARG A 47 4.65 -13.78 2.85
N PHE A 48 5.29 -12.84 3.54
CA PHE A 48 5.37 -11.46 3.07
C PHE A 48 6.04 -11.36 1.71
N ASN A 49 7.17 -12.03 1.50
CA ASN A 49 7.89 -11.99 0.23
C ASN A 49 7.04 -12.58 -0.91
N ALA A 50 6.41 -13.74 -0.70
CA ALA A 50 5.52 -14.36 -1.69
C ALA A 50 4.34 -13.45 -2.05
N ASN A 51 3.71 -12.83 -1.04
CA ASN A 51 2.61 -11.89 -1.22
C ASN A 51 3.07 -10.60 -1.93
N ALA A 52 4.26 -10.09 -1.60
CA ALA A 52 4.82 -8.92 -2.25
C ALA A 52 5.14 -9.16 -3.73
N GLU A 53 5.68 -10.34 -4.07
CA GLU A 53 5.91 -10.76 -5.46
C GLU A 53 4.59 -10.88 -6.24
N LYS A 54 3.55 -11.46 -5.62
CA LYS A 54 2.22 -11.53 -6.23
C LYS A 54 1.67 -10.14 -6.51
N ALA A 55 1.71 -9.23 -5.53
CA ALA A 55 1.28 -7.85 -5.69
C ALA A 55 2.05 -7.12 -6.80
N ALA A 56 3.36 -7.35 -6.90
CA ALA A 56 4.21 -6.76 -7.95
C ALA A 56 3.81 -7.20 -9.37
N LYS A 57 3.28 -8.42 -9.52
CA LYS A 57 2.73 -8.93 -10.79
C LYS A 57 1.34 -8.39 -11.10
N GLU A 58 0.51 -8.18 -10.07
CA GLU A 58 -0.86 -7.70 -10.23
C GLU A 58 -0.95 -6.19 -10.49
N GLN A 59 -0.07 -5.41 -9.87
CA GLN A 59 -0.12 -3.94 -9.92
C GLN A 59 -0.14 -3.37 -11.35
N PRO A 60 0.72 -3.83 -12.29
CA PRO A 60 0.69 -3.31 -13.65
C PRO A 60 -0.61 -3.63 -14.39
N ILE A 61 -1.25 -4.77 -14.09
CA ILE A 61 -2.51 -5.20 -14.69
C ILE A 61 -3.65 -4.30 -14.19
N GLN A 62 -3.74 -4.09 -12.88
CA GLN A 62 -4.74 -3.20 -12.29
C GLN A 62 -4.54 -1.75 -12.74
N TRP A 63 -3.29 -1.28 -12.83
CA TRP A 63 -2.99 0.05 -13.36
C TRP A 63 -3.39 0.23 -14.82
N SER A 64 -3.17 -0.78 -15.66
CA SER A 64 -3.62 -0.75 -17.06
C SER A 64 -5.14 -0.54 -17.15
N ALA A 65 -5.92 -1.15 -16.25
CA ALA A 65 -7.36 -0.92 -16.18
C ALA A 65 -7.70 0.50 -15.71
N VAL A 66 -7.05 1.00 -14.65
CA VAL A 66 -7.28 2.35 -14.10
C VAL A 66 -6.89 3.45 -15.10
N SER A 67 -5.76 3.30 -15.79
CA SER A 67 -5.27 4.28 -16.76
C SER A 67 -6.14 4.38 -18.02
N LYS A 68 -6.96 3.36 -18.31
CA LYS A 68 -7.93 3.36 -19.41
C LYS A 68 -9.29 3.94 -19.03
N MET A 69 -9.54 4.24 -17.75
CA MET A 69 -10.76 4.95 -17.33
C MET A 69 -10.75 6.36 -17.93
N THR A 70 -11.90 6.82 -18.44
CA THR A 70 -12.01 8.14 -19.11
C THR A 70 -13.03 9.07 -18.44
N ASN A 71 -13.95 8.50 -17.66
CA ASN A 71 -15.08 9.21 -17.07
C ASN A 71 -14.85 9.65 -15.62
N GLU A 72 -13.87 9.04 -14.95
CA GLU A 72 -13.57 9.19 -13.52
C GLU A 72 -12.07 9.32 -13.33
N THR A 73 -11.66 9.96 -12.22
CA THR A 73 -10.27 9.92 -11.78
C THR A 73 -10.11 8.76 -10.81
N GLY A 74 -9.27 7.79 -11.17
CA GLY A 74 -9.01 6.60 -10.36
C GLY A 74 -7.74 6.73 -9.53
N VAL A 75 -7.81 6.34 -8.27
CA VAL A 75 -6.66 6.23 -7.36
C VAL A 75 -6.46 4.77 -6.98
N LEU A 76 -5.42 4.16 -7.54
CA LEU A 76 -5.05 2.78 -7.22
C LEU A 76 -4.20 2.75 -5.95
N ILE A 77 -4.68 2.06 -4.91
CA ILE A 77 -3.99 1.93 -3.64
C ILE A 77 -3.49 0.50 -3.48
N TYR A 78 -2.22 0.35 -3.13
CA TYR A 78 -1.63 -0.89 -2.61
C TYR A 78 -1.09 -0.64 -1.22
N ILE A 79 -1.52 -1.45 -0.25
CA ILE A 79 -1.05 -1.36 1.15
C ILE A 79 -0.35 -2.67 1.49
N TYR A 80 0.92 -2.58 1.90
CA TYR A 80 1.74 -3.71 2.30
C TYR A 80 1.95 -3.70 3.81
N ASN A 81 1.57 -4.79 4.47
CA ASN A 81 1.75 -4.97 5.91
C ASN A 81 2.93 -5.89 6.19
N THR A 82 4.04 -5.30 6.60
CA THR A 82 5.23 -6.07 7.01
C THR A 82 5.14 -6.52 8.47
N THR A 83 4.18 -6.01 9.24
CA THR A 83 4.03 -6.34 10.67
C THR A 83 3.36 -7.70 10.85
N ARG A 84 3.43 -8.23 12.07
CA ARG A 84 2.77 -9.48 12.46
C ARG A 84 1.34 -9.30 12.96
N GLU A 85 0.79 -8.08 12.87
CA GLU A 85 -0.56 -7.77 13.29
C GLU A 85 -1.52 -7.69 12.11
N ASN A 86 -2.79 -8.02 12.36
CA ASN A 86 -3.85 -7.76 11.39
C ASN A 86 -4.41 -6.35 11.63
N PHE A 87 -4.72 -5.65 10.56
CA PHE A 87 -5.37 -4.35 10.61
C PHE A 87 -6.72 -4.41 9.91
N SER A 88 -7.71 -3.77 10.50
CA SER A 88 -9.02 -3.61 9.88
C SER A 88 -9.29 -2.15 9.53
N LEU A 89 -9.98 -1.94 8.41
CA LEU A 89 -10.46 -0.63 8.01
C LEU A 89 -11.53 -0.15 9.01
N THR A 90 -11.30 1.00 9.64
CA THR A 90 -12.21 1.56 10.66
C THR A 90 -12.88 2.85 10.22
N LYS A 91 -12.25 3.60 9.33
CA LYS A 91 -12.81 4.82 8.73
C LYS A 91 -12.41 4.88 7.27
N ALA A 92 -13.35 5.31 6.44
CA ALA A 92 -13.14 5.56 5.03
C ALA A 92 -13.95 6.80 4.62
N SER A 93 -13.40 7.55 3.66
CA SER A 93 -14.06 8.70 3.03
C SER A 93 -15.04 8.31 1.91
N TRP A 94 -15.02 7.05 1.47
CA TRP A 94 -15.94 6.50 0.49
C TRP A 94 -16.97 5.59 1.17
N ASP A 95 -18.09 5.36 0.48
CA ASP A 95 -19.09 4.42 0.94
C ASP A 95 -18.57 2.98 0.81
N SER A 96 -18.31 2.35 1.95
CA SER A 96 -17.94 0.94 2.06
C SER A 96 -19.09 0.08 2.59
N SER A 97 -20.30 0.63 2.75
CA SER A 97 -21.43 -0.08 3.39
C SER A 97 -21.94 -1.28 2.58
N GLN A 98 -21.74 -1.26 1.25
CA GLN A 98 -22.18 -2.32 0.35
C GLN A 98 -21.13 -3.42 0.13
N LEU A 99 -19.92 -3.24 0.66
CA LEU A 99 -18.84 -4.23 0.58
C LEU A 99 -18.57 -4.79 1.98
N PRO A 100 -18.34 -6.10 2.15
CA PRO A 100 -17.89 -6.63 3.42
C PRO A 100 -16.60 -5.92 3.83
N LEU A 101 -16.57 -5.24 4.98
CA LEU A 101 -15.36 -4.57 5.49
C LEU A 101 -14.14 -5.51 5.55
N LYS A 102 -14.38 -6.82 5.68
CA LYS A 102 -13.38 -7.89 5.60
C LYS A 102 -12.60 -7.94 4.29
N GLU A 103 -13.16 -7.45 3.18
CA GLU A 103 -12.45 -7.36 1.91
C GLU A 103 -11.33 -6.32 1.94
N PHE A 104 -11.40 -5.39 2.90
CA PHE A 104 -10.36 -4.42 3.19
C PHE A 104 -9.52 -4.82 4.41
N ASP A 105 -9.69 -6.02 4.98
CA ASP A 105 -8.81 -6.43 6.07
C ASP A 105 -7.39 -6.66 5.54
N LEU A 106 -6.42 -6.18 6.31
CA LEU A 106 -5.01 -6.25 5.99
C LEU A 106 -4.33 -7.21 6.95
N GLY A 107 -4.14 -8.44 6.50
CA GLY A 107 -3.51 -9.50 7.29
C GLY A 107 -2.03 -9.24 7.59
N ALA A 108 -1.53 -9.88 8.64
CA ALA A 108 -0.10 -9.94 8.97
C ALA A 108 0.71 -10.52 7.80
N GLY A 109 1.72 -9.79 7.33
CA GLY A 109 2.57 -10.22 6.22
C GLY A 109 1.82 -10.25 4.87
N ASP A 110 0.71 -9.51 4.77
CA ASP A 110 -0.15 -9.50 3.59
C ASP A 110 -0.18 -8.13 2.91
N TYR A 111 -0.87 -8.07 1.78
CA TYR A 111 -1.23 -6.82 1.13
C TYR A 111 -2.73 -6.75 0.85
N THR A 112 -3.22 -5.52 0.70
CA THR A 112 -4.54 -5.27 0.12
C THR A 112 -4.42 -4.24 -0.99
N SER A 113 -5.32 -4.30 -1.97
CA SER A 113 -5.37 -3.37 -3.08
C SER A 113 -6.81 -3.03 -3.42
N PHE A 114 -7.06 -1.76 -3.70
CA PHE A 114 -8.37 -1.29 -4.13
C PHE A 114 -8.25 -0.01 -4.95
N ILE A 115 -9.30 0.29 -5.74
CA ILE A 115 -9.38 1.48 -6.58
C ILE A 115 -10.41 2.41 -5.96
N LEU A 116 -9.97 3.60 -5.58
CA LEU A 116 -10.86 4.69 -5.20
C LEU A 116 -11.22 5.48 -6.45
N ARG A 117 -12.51 5.65 -6.68
CA ARG A 117 -13.05 6.38 -7.84
C ARG A 117 -13.71 7.64 -7.33
N ASP A 118 -13.48 8.72 -8.04
CA ASP A 118 -14.11 10.00 -7.78
C ASP A 118 -14.41 10.68 -9.13
N ASP A 119 -15.22 11.72 -9.09
CA ASP A 119 -15.57 12.51 -10.25
C ASP A 119 -14.31 12.95 -11.00
N ARG A 120 -14.35 12.85 -12.32
CA ARG A 120 -13.21 13.23 -13.16
C ARG A 120 -12.80 14.66 -12.85
N LEU A 121 -11.51 14.82 -12.57
CA LEU A 121 -10.90 16.14 -12.43
C LEU A 121 -11.09 16.96 -13.71
N ARG A 122 -11.79 18.08 -13.60
CA ARG A 122 -12.19 18.98 -14.70
C ARG A 122 -11.94 20.43 -14.34
N ARG A 123 -11.82 21.24 -15.38
CA ARG A 123 -11.87 22.70 -15.28
C ARG A 123 -13.28 23.14 -14.90
N ILE A 124 -13.40 24.03 -13.92
CA ILE A 124 -14.67 24.69 -13.57
C ILE A 124 -14.71 26.02 -14.34
N SER A 125 -15.62 26.15 -15.31
CA SER A 125 -15.68 27.30 -16.23
C SER A 125 -16.44 28.52 -15.71
N ASN A 126 -17.28 28.37 -14.69
CA ASN A 126 -18.35 29.36 -14.39
C ASN A 126 -18.12 30.27 -13.17
N ALA A 127 -16.90 30.36 -12.63
CA ALA A 127 -16.64 31.23 -11.47
C ALA A 127 -15.80 32.45 -11.88
N LYS A 128 -16.28 33.65 -11.55
CA LYS A 128 -15.55 34.94 -11.65
C LYS A 128 -14.24 35.00 -10.83
N SER A 129 -13.76 33.90 -10.28
CA SER A 129 -12.50 33.81 -9.52
C SER A 129 -11.53 32.91 -10.28
N ILE A 130 -10.32 33.43 -10.49
CA ILE A 130 -9.28 32.94 -11.41
C ILE A 130 -8.73 31.53 -11.05
N PHE A 131 -9.18 30.89 -9.95
CA PHE A 131 -8.50 29.73 -9.37
C PHE A 131 -9.39 28.69 -8.67
N ARG A 132 -10.49 28.22 -9.28
CA ARG A 132 -11.19 27.03 -8.75
C ARG A 132 -11.16 25.88 -9.74
N SER A 133 -10.37 24.87 -9.42
CA SER A 133 -10.32 23.56 -10.05
C SER A 133 -11.13 22.55 -9.25
N SER A 134 -11.56 21.47 -9.90
CA SER A 134 -12.02 20.29 -9.18
C SER A 134 -10.88 19.72 -8.32
N LYS A 135 -11.24 19.15 -7.17
CA LYS A 135 -10.36 18.39 -6.31
C LYS A 135 -10.99 17.04 -6.03
N ILE A 136 -10.15 16.02 -5.87
CA ILE A 136 -10.55 14.73 -5.33
C ILE A 136 -9.78 14.51 -4.04
N LYS A 137 -10.45 13.99 -3.01
CA LYS A 137 -9.84 13.76 -1.70
C LYS A 137 -10.27 12.41 -1.18
N HIS A 138 -9.30 11.59 -0.80
CA HIS A 138 -9.54 10.35 -0.11
C HIS A 138 -8.78 10.29 1.20
N GLU A 139 -9.42 9.69 2.19
CA GLU A 139 -8.89 9.44 3.52
C GLU A 139 -9.40 8.10 4.03
N PHE A 140 -8.54 7.36 4.71
CA PHE A 140 -8.92 6.13 5.42
C PHE A 140 -8.01 5.84 6.60
N THR A 141 -8.53 5.07 7.56
CA THR A 141 -7.83 4.68 8.78
C THR A 141 -7.93 3.19 9.00
N TYR A 142 -6.77 2.57 9.23
CA TYR A 142 -6.65 1.17 9.63
C TYR A 142 -6.22 1.09 11.09
N LYS A 143 -6.77 0.12 11.81
CA LYS A 143 -6.48 -0.10 13.22
C LYS A 143 -6.22 -1.58 13.51
N SER A 144 -5.21 -1.81 14.33
CA SER A 144 -4.97 -3.03 15.11
C SER A 144 -4.99 -2.67 16.60
N ALA A 145 -4.92 -3.66 17.49
CA ALA A 145 -5.10 -3.52 18.95
C ALA A 145 -4.64 -2.15 19.52
N GLU A 146 -3.32 -1.89 19.47
CA GLU A 146 -2.72 -0.63 19.92
C GLU A 146 -2.13 0.22 18.79
N ARG A 147 -2.01 -0.35 17.59
CA ARG A 147 -1.41 0.30 16.42
C ARG A 147 -2.49 0.81 15.46
N ALA A 148 -2.28 1.96 14.85
CA ALA A 148 -3.19 2.47 13.84
C ALA A 148 -2.44 3.39 12.88
N PHE A 149 -2.87 3.48 11.64
CA PHE A 149 -2.36 4.47 10.70
C PHE A 149 -3.50 5.11 9.92
N THR A 150 -3.29 6.36 9.54
CA THR A 150 -4.22 7.11 8.70
C THR A 150 -3.51 7.54 7.44
N PHE A 151 -4.18 7.29 6.32
CA PHE A 151 -3.76 7.75 5.00
C PHE A 151 -4.69 8.86 4.51
N SER A 152 -4.12 9.84 3.84
CA SER A 152 -4.87 10.86 3.10
C SER A 152 -4.18 11.18 1.78
N THR A 153 -4.98 11.48 0.77
CA THR A 153 -4.51 12.01 -0.51
C THR A 153 -5.48 13.06 -1.05
N GLU A 154 -4.93 14.04 -1.74
CA GLU A 154 -5.66 15.06 -2.46
C GLU A 154 -5.01 15.26 -3.83
N ALA A 155 -5.82 15.24 -4.89
CA ALA A 155 -5.38 15.66 -6.21
C ALA A 155 -6.23 16.84 -6.68
N GLN A 156 -5.56 17.87 -7.17
CA GLN A 156 -6.19 19.12 -7.57
C GLN A 156 -5.52 19.64 -8.85
N LEU A 157 -6.35 20.09 -9.80
CA LEU A 157 -5.84 20.76 -10.99
C LEU A 157 -5.45 22.21 -10.68
N TYR A 158 -4.42 22.74 -11.32
CA TYR A 158 -4.02 24.13 -11.19
C TYR A 158 -3.90 24.72 -12.59
N LEU A 159 -4.34 25.96 -12.73
CA LEU A 159 -4.17 26.74 -13.95
C LEU A 159 -3.11 27.78 -13.66
N ARG A 160 -1.99 27.70 -14.37
CA ARG A 160 -1.01 28.78 -14.37
C ARG A 160 -1.37 29.71 -15.51
N TYR A 161 -1.74 30.94 -15.18
CA TYR A 161 -1.86 31.99 -16.19
C TYR A 161 -0.45 32.41 -16.60
N GLU A 162 -0.06 32.10 -17.84
CA GLU A 162 1.20 32.54 -18.43
C GLU A 162 0.89 33.50 -19.59
N PRO A 163 1.15 34.82 -19.46
CA PRO A 163 0.74 35.84 -20.43
C PRO A 163 1.31 35.66 -21.84
N LEU A 164 2.42 34.91 -21.97
CA LEU A 164 3.14 34.68 -23.22
C LEU A 164 3.05 33.23 -23.71
N ALA A 165 2.35 32.36 -22.99
CA ALA A 165 2.11 30.99 -23.44
C ALA A 165 0.90 30.97 -24.38
N PHE A 166 1.07 30.46 -25.60
CA PHE A 166 -0.03 30.23 -26.55
C PHE A 166 -0.95 29.06 -26.13
N GLY A 167 -1.09 28.80 -24.82
CA GLY A 167 -1.95 27.76 -24.26
C GLY A 167 -2.05 27.85 -22.74
N ASN A 168 -3.20 27.45 -22.18
CA ASN A 168 -3.37 27.31 -20.74
C ASN A 168 -2.54 26.12 -20.25
N THR A 169 -1.48 26.35 -19.47
CA THR A 169 -0.73 25.27 -18.82
C THR A 169 -1.53 24.77 -17.62
N THR A 170 -2.18 23.62 -17.79
CA THR A 170 -2.86 22.90 -16.70
C THR A 170 -1.87 21.96 -16.04
N THR A 171 -1.65 22.13 -14.75
CA THR A 171 -0.83 21.23 -13.94
C THR A 171 -1.71 20.50 -12.93
N VAL A 172 -1.33 19.30 -12.51
CA VAL A 172 -2.03 18.57 -11.44
C VAL A 172 -1.11 18.46 -10.24
N SER A 173 -1.54 19.00 -9.10
CA SER A 173 -0.90 18.77 -7.82
C SER A 173 -1.46 17.50 -7.21
N ARG A 174 -0.60 16.72 -6.58
CA ARG A 174 -0.97 15.54 -5.80
C ARG A 174 -0.26 15.63 -4.47
N GLN A 175 -1.03 15.64 -3.40
CA GLN A 175 -0.55 15.61 -2.03
C GLN A 175 -1.00 14.29 -1.42
N TYR A 176 -0.14 13.69 -0.62
CA TYR A 176 -0.44 12.45 0.08
C TYR A 176 0.39 12.37 1.36
N ASN A 177 -0.19 11.73 2.36
CA ASN A 177 0.44 11.55 3.65
C ASN A 177 -0.07 10.28 4.32
N THR A 178 0.85 9.49 4.88
CA THR A 178 0.51 8.41 5.82
C THR A 178 1.23 8.67 7.12
N ARG A 179 0.51 8.53 8.24
CA ARG A 179 1.08 8.66 9.58
C ARG A 179 0.56 7.59 10.51
N SER A 180 1.39 7.19 11.47
CA SER A 180 0.92 6.44 12.63
C SER A 180 0.01 7.32 13.49
N THR A 181 -1.05 6.71 14.02
CA THR A 181 -2.08 7.33 14.86
C THR A 181 -2.47 6.44 16.04
N GLY A 182 -1.81 5.29 16.20
CA GLY A 182 -2.02 4.38 17.32
C GLY A 182 -1.32 4.84 18.59
N LYS A 183 -1.51 4.08 19.68
CA LYS A 183 -0.71 4.23 20.91
C LYS A 183 0.72 3.77 20.68
N THR A 184 0.88 2.69 19.93
CA THR A 184 2.18 2.13 19.56
C THR A 184 2.55 2.62 18.16
N GLU A 185 3.78 3.10 18.02
CA GLU A 185 4.27 3.70 16.79
C GLU A 185 4.40 2.69 15.66
N LEU A 186 4.16 3.17 14.44
CA LEU A 186 4.35 2.44 13.19
C LEU A 186 5.21 3.30 12.28
N LEU A 187 6.15 2.65 11.60
CA LEU A 187 6.86 3.28 10.49
C LEU A 187 6.00 3.14 9.25
N CYS A 188 5.50 4.26 8.76
CA CYS A 188 4.68 4.33 7.54
C CYS A 188 5.47 5.02 6.43
N SER A 189 5.52 4.40 5.25
CA SER A 189 6.03 5.06 4.05
C SER A 189 4.98 5.06 2.95
N THR A 190 5.00 6.08 2.11
CA THR A 190 4.09 6.20 0.98
C THR A 190 4.80 6.75 -0.23
N GLU A 191 4.52 6.13 -1.36
CA GLU A 191 5.18 6.41 -2.63
C GLU A 191 4.14 6.51 -3.74
N LEU A 192 4.27 7.54 -4.57
CA LEU A 192 3.53 7.67 -5.83
C LEU A 192 4.22 6.82 -6.89
N THR A 193 3.68 5.65 -7.20
CA THR A 193 4.34 4.68 -8.10
C THR A 193 4.08 5.00 -9.56
N GLN A 194 2.86 5.41 -9.91
CA GLN A 194 2.46 5.76 -11.28
C GLN A 194 1.51 6.95 -11.28
N ARG A 195 1.50 7.71 -12.39
CA ARG A 195 0.62 8.87 -12.57
C ARG A 195 0.34 9.15 -14.03
N GLN A 196 -0.87 9.66 -14.31
CA GLN A 196 -1.20 10.27 -15.59
C GLN A 196 -1.03 11.79 -15.50
N ASN A 197 -0.27 12.37 -16.43
CA ASN A 197 -0.11 13.82 -16.54
C ASN A 197 -1.24 14.48 -17.35
N ALA A 198 -2.06 13.68 -18.03
CA ALA A 198 -3.23 14.10 -18.78
C ALA A 198 -4.51 13.53 -18.14
N SER A 199 -5.65 14.13 -18.50
CA SER A 199 -6.98 13.68 -18.08
C SER A 199 -7.15 12.17 -18.33
N PRO A 200 -7.71 11.39 -17.38
CA PRO A 200 -8.40 11.84 -16.17
C PRO A 200 -7.49 12.10 -14.95
N TYR A 201 -6.17 12.11 -15.13
CA TYR A 201 -5.19 12.36 -14.07
C TYR A 201 -5.15 11.29 -12.97
N SER A 202 -5.53 10.05 -13.29
CA SER A 202 -5.44 8.90 -12.38
C SER A 202 -4.00 8.68 -11.89
N TYR A 203 -3.86 8.04 -10.74
CA TYR A 203 -2.56 7.75 -10.15
C TYR A 203 -2.60 6.52 -9.24
N ALA A 204 -1.42 5.95 -8.97
CA ALA A 204 -1.25 4.79 -8.12
C ALA A 204 -0.30 5.11 -6.96
N MET A 205 -0.61 4.58 -5.78
CA MET A 205 0.19 4.75 -4.59
C MET A 205 0.46 3.41 -3.90
N LYS A 206 1.66 3.32 -3.35
CA LYS A 206 2.13 2.23 -2.52
C LYS A 206 2.29 2.74 -1.11
N ILE A 207 1.67 2.07 -0.15
CA ILE A 207 1.79 2.33 1.28
C ILE A 207 2.46 1.11 1.90
N VAL A 208 3.50 1.31 2.70
CA VAL A 208 4.15 0.23 3.44
C VAL A 208 4.12 0.56 4.92
N ILE A 209 3.61 -0.35 5.73
CA ILE A 209 3.61 -0.24 7.19
C ILE A 209 4.57 -1.26 7.80
N ARG A 210 5.34 -0.81 8.79
CA ARG A 210 6.36 -1.60 9.51
C ARG A 210 6.33 -1.28 11.00
N GLU A 211 6.80 -2.22 11.80
CA GLU A 211 7.00 -1.98 13.22
C GLU A 211 8.10 -0.93 13.42
N ALA A 212 7.90 -0.01 14.37
CA ALA A 212 8.97 0.83 14.87
C ALA A 212 9.84 -0.03 15.80
N ASN A 213 11.16 -0.06 15.54
CA ASN A 213 12.14 -0.79 16.35
C ASN A 213 12.33 -0.14 17.72
#